data_AF-A0A6A1VD04-F1
#
_entry.id   AF-A0A6A1VD04-F1
#
_cell.length_a   1.000
_cell.length_b   1.000
_cell.length_c   1.000
_cell.angle_alpha   90.00
_cell.angle_beta   90.00
_cell.angle_gamma   90.00
#
_symmetry.space_group_name_H-M   'P 1'
#
loop_
_entity.id
_entity.type
_entity.pdbx_description
1 polymer ?
#
loop_
_entity_poly.entity_id
_entity_poly.type
_entity_poly.pdbx_seq_one_letter_code
_entity_poly.pdbx_strand_id
1 'polypeptide(L)' 'MTAHSRWQVFRGNSIESKDLLFSARKSSMLQVKTKLHVFLANNTAEDVCDFKVKESTSHDSVPFMLETLPQ' A
#
# COMPACT_ATOMS: atom_id res chain seq x y z
N MET A 1 -12.00 -10.80 -7.76
CA MET A 1 -10.76 -10.71 -6.96
C MET A 1 -11.17 -10.68 -5.50
N THR A 2 -10.90 -11.75 -4.76
CA THR A 2 -11.36 -11.89 -3.38
C THR A 2 -10.62 -10.92 -2.46
N ALA A 3 -11.32 -10.39 -1.46
CA ALA A 3 -10.86 -9.39 -0.50
C ALA A 3 -9.62 -9.77 0.34
N HIS A 4 -8.99 -10.91 0.10
CA HIS A 4 -8.02 -11.56 1.00
C HIS A 4 -6.61 -10.95 1.01
N SER A 5 -6.39 -9.77 0.44
CA SER A 5 -5.07 -9.11 0.50
C SER A 5 -5.13 -7.59 0.60
N ARG A 6 -6.19 -7.08 1.21
CA ARG A 6 -6.29 -5.67 1.59
C ARG A 6 -6.06 -5.54 3.10
N TRP A 7 -5.11 -4.67 3.46
CA TRP A 7 -4.87 -4.26 4.83
C TRP A 7 -5.38 -2.84 5.01
N GLN A 8 -5.91 -2.56 6.20
CA GLN A 8 -6.34 -1.23 6.61
C GLN A 8 -5.67 -0.91 7.93
N VAL A 9 -5.11 0.29 8.03
CA VAL A 9 -4.42 0.77 9.23
C VAL A 9 -5.23 1.90 9.82
N PHE A 10 -5.60 1.75 11.08
CA PHE A 10 -6.42 2.69 11.83
C PHE A 10 -5.62 3.31 12.97
N ARG A 11 -6.01 4.51 13.40
CA ARG A 11 -5.40 5.19 14.53
C ARG A 11 -5.81 4.51 15.84
N GLY A 12 -4.83 4.24 16.71
CA GLY A 12 -5.08 3.65 18.03
C GLY A 12 -5.69 2.25 17.94
N ASN A 13 -6.68 1.97 18.79
CA ASN A 13 -7.41 0.70 18.82
C ASN A 13 -8.81 0.82 18.18
N SER A 14 -8.90 1.59 17.10
CA SER A 14 -10.15 1.85 16.37
C SER A 14 -10.23 0.99 15.10
N ILE A 15 -11.45 0.76 14.63
CA ILE A 15 -11.76 0.22 13.30
C ILE A 15 -12.73 1.13 12.54
N GLU A 16 -12.92 2.35 13.04
CA GLU A 16 -13.90 3.30 12.55
C GLU A 16 -13.35 4.05 11.34
N SER A 17 -14.19 4.34 10.35
CA SER A 17 -13.75 4.92 9.06
C SER A 17 -13.03 6.26 9.22
N LYS A 18 -13.40 7.05 10.23
CA LYS A 18 -12.77 8.34 10.57
C LYS A 18 -11.32 8.19 11.05
N ASP A 19 -10.97 7.02 11.57
CA ASP A 19 -9.65 6.70 12.12
C ASP A 19 -8.78 5.96 11.10
N LEU A 20 -9.30 5.68 9.90
CA LEU A 20 -8.52 5.10 8.82
C LEU A 20 -7.38 6.06 8.45
N LEU A 21 -6.15 5.56 8.43
CA LEU A 21 -4.97 6.32 8.03
C LEU A 21 -4.61 6.02 6.58
N PHE A 22 -4.51 4.74 6.25
CA PHE A 22 -4.28 4.27 4.89
C PHE A 22 -4.76 2.83 4.73
N SER A 23 -4.91 2.42 3.49
CA SER A 23 -5.12 1.04 3.11
C SER A 23 -4.03 0.59 2.15
N ALA A 24 -3.70 -0.70 2.17
CA ALA A 24 -2.69 -1.26 1.32
C ALA A 24 -3.20 -2.54 0.66
N ARG A 25 -2.87 -2.75 -0.61
CA ARG A 25 -3.20 -3.98 -1.32
C ARG A 25 -2.02 -4.48 -2.15
N LYS A 26 -1.89 -5.81 -2.28
CA LYS A 26 -0.91 -6.39 -3.22
C LYS A 26 -1.31 -6.04 -4.66
N SER A 27 -0.35 -5.65 -5.49
CA SER A 27 -0.66 -5.20 -6.86
C SER A 27 -0.91 -6.35 -7.83
N SER A 28 -0.39 -7.57 -7.59
CA SER A 28 -0.70 -8.82 -8.31
C SER A 28 0.04 -10.01 -7.69
N MET A 29 -0.53 -11.22 -7.78
CA MET A 29 0.13 -12.48 -7.38
C MET A 29 1.09 -13.05 -8.45
N LEU A 30 1.07 -12.51 -9.67
CA LEU A 30 1.82 -13.04 -10.82
C LEU A 30 3.20 -12.39 -11.02
N GLN A 31 3.55 -11.35 -10.26
CA GLN A 31 4.86 -10.70 -10.36
C GLN A 31 5.82 -11.31 -9.32
N VAL A 32 6.97 -11.79 -9.78
CA VAL A 32 8.07 -12.35 -8.98
C VAL A 32 8.56 -11.38 -7.89
N LYS A 33 8.29 -10.07 -8.06
CA LYS A 33 8.63 -9.00 -7.10
C LYS A 33 7.40 -8.56 -6.33
N THR A 34 7.45 -8.63 -5.00
CA THR A 34 6.40 -8.13 -4.12
C THR A 34 6.20 -6.64 -4.34
N LYS A 35 4.99 -6.24 -4.75
CA LYS A 35 4.60 -4.84 -4.94
C LYS A 35 3.34 -4.55 -4.13
N LEU A 36 3.41 -3.54 -3.29
CA LEU A 36 2.29 -3.06 -2.48
C LEU A 36 1.87 -1.68 -2.96
N HIS A 37 0.58 -1.49 -3.16
CA HIS A 37 -0.01 -0.18 -3.43
C HIS A 37 -0.65 0.33 -2.15
N VAL A 38 -0.29 1.54 -1.73
CA VAL A 38 -0.79 2.21 -0.54
C VAL A 38 -1.67 3.38 -0.95
N PHE A 39 -2.84 3.47 -0.34
CA PHE A 39 -3.85 4.50 -0.58
C PHE A 39 -4.13 5.20 0.75
N LEU A 40 -3.88 6.51 0.82
CA LEU A 40 -4.20 7.31 1.99
C LEU A 40 -5.72 7.39 2.16
N ALA A 41 -6.18 7.61 3.40
CA ALA A 41 -7.62 7.70 3.68
C ALA A 41 -8.34 8.82 2.91
N ASN A 42 -7.60 9.85 2.47
CA ASN A 42 -8.15 10.95 1.68
C ASN A 42 -8.34 10.60 0.18
N ASN A 43 -7.75 9.48 -0.27
CA ASN A 43 -7.86 8.97 -1.64
C ASN A 43 -9.03 7.98 -1.73
N THR A 44 -10.25 8.51 -1.80
CA THR A 44 -11.49 7.73 -1.83
C THR A 44 -11.78 7.10 -3.19
N ALA A 45 -11.20 7.63 -4.27
CA ALA A 45 -11.34 7.08 -5.61
C ALA A 45 -10.52 5.79 -5.79
N GLU A 46 -9.37 5.66 -5.10
CA GLU A 46 -8.43 4.52 -5.19
C GLU A 46 -7.98 4.17 -6.63
N ASP A 47 -8.09 5.12 -7.55
CA ASP A 47 -7.76 4.94 -8.98
C ASP A 47 -6.24 4.95 -9.20
N VAL A 48 -5.55 5.86 -8.51
CA VAL A 48 -4.08 5.96 -8.45
C VAL A 48 -3.65 5.74 -7.00
N CYS A 49 -2.58 4.97 -6.75
CA CYS A 49 -2.04 4.79 -5.40
C CYS A 49 -1.09 5.92 -5.01
N ASP A 50 -1.17 6.39 -3.77
CA ASP A 50 -0.32 7.47 -3.26
C ASP A 50 1.15 7.03 -3.13
N PHE A 51 1.36 5.80 -2.65
CA PHE A 51 2.69 5.22 -2.53
C PHE A 51 2.75 3.81 -3.08
N LYS A 52 3.92 3.48 -3.63
CA LYS A 52 4.25 2.13 -4.07
C LYS A 52 5.44 1.61 -3.29
N VAL A 53 5.23 0.51 -2.60
CA VAL A 53 6.33 -0.24 -1.98
C VAL A 53 6.83 -1.24 -2.99
N LYS A 54 8.12 -1.16 -3.30
CA LYS A 54 8.83 -2.12 -4.15
C LYS A 54 10.03 -2.65 -3.36
N GLU A 55 10.38 -3.90 -3.61
CA GLU A 55 11.67 -4.43 -3.21
C GLU A 55 12.80 -3.65 -3.91
N SER A 56 13.87 -3.34 -3.18
CA SER A 56 15.07 -2.76 -3.79
C SER A 56 15.91 -3.86 -4.44
N THR A 57 16.54 -3.56 -5.58
CA THR A 57 17.48 -4.47 -6.25
C THR A 57 18.94 -4.15 -5.94
N SER A 58 19.21 -3.28 -4.97
CA SER A 58 20.55 -2.85 -4.60
C SER A 58 21.16 -3.83 -3.59
N HIS A 59 22.40 -4.26 -3.84
CA HIS A 59 23.20 -5.08 -2.91
C HIS A 59 23.50 -4.37 -1.59
N ASP A 60 23.26 -3.06 -1.51
CA ASP A 60 23.27 -2.29 -0.26
C ASP A 60 21.88 -2.29 0.36
N SER A 61 21.84 -2.77 1.60
CA SER A 61 20.70 -3.26 2.35
C SER A 61 19.64 -2.22 2.69
N VAL A 62 18.65 -2.03 1.81
CA VAL A 62 17.32 -1.49 2.17
C VAL A 62 16.23 -2.40 1.61
N PRO A 63 15.62 -3.31 2.40
CA PRO A 63 14.77 -4.37 1.85
C PRO A 63 13.51 -3.86 1.12
N PHE A 64 13.06 -2.63 1.40
CA PHE A 64 11.88 -2.02 0.77
C PHE A 64 12.08 -0.52 0.56
N MET A 65 11.68 -0.01 -0.61
CA MET A 65 11.61 1.43 -0.91
C MET A 65 10.17 1.89 -1.15
N LEU A 66 9.83 3.07 -0.62
CA LEU A 66 8.61 3.81 -0.95
C LEU A 66 8.88 4.75 -2.12
N GLU A 67 8.06 4.64 -3.15
CA GLU A 67 8.04 5.55 -4.29
C GLU A 67 6.70 6.30 -4.27
N THR A 68 6.75 7.63 -4.27
CA THR A 68 5.58 8.50 -4.45
C THR A 68 5.21 8.57 -5.93
N LEU A 69 3.93 8.40 -6.26
CA LEU A 69 3.47 8.61 -7.62
C LEU A 69 2.93 10.04 -7.81
N PRO A 70 3.17 10.68 -8.97
CA PRO A 70 2.46 11.91 -9.31
C PRO A 70 0.96 11.60 -9.40
N GLN A 71 0.16 12.41 -8.71
CA GLN A 71 -1.31 12.32 -8.68
C GLN A 71 -1.92 12.86 -9.96
#